data_AF-A0A2D7N4R6-F1
#
_entry.id   AF-A0A2D7N4R6-F1
#
_cell.length_a   1.000
_cell.length_b   1.000
_cell.length_c   1.000
_cell.angle_alpha   90.00
_cell.angle_beta   90.00
_cell.angle_gamma   90.00
#
_symmetry.space_group_name_H-M   'P 1'
#
loop_
_entity.id
_entity.type
_entity.pdbx_description
1 polymer ?
#
loop_
_entity_poly.entity_id
_entity_poly.type
_entity_poly.pdbx_seq_one_letter_code
_entity_poly.pdbx_strand_id
1 'polypeptide(L)' 'MFDLIFGLGNILCVLAVCGLPIGLINPIFLKQKSRADVFKVLGSLFLLGFVMVAVGQYYGSPQL' A
#
# COMPACT_ATOMS: atom_id res chain seq x y z
N MET A 1 10.44 -11.74 -12.65
CA MET A 1 9.49 -12.08 -11.56
C MET A 1 9.50 -11.01 -10.47
N PHE A 2 10.68 -10.60 -9.99
CA PHE A 2 10.80 -9.55 -8.98
C PHE A 2 10.36 -8.16 -9.43
N ASP A 3 10.51 -7.82 -10.72
CA ASP A 3 9.93 -6.57 -11.27
C ASP A 3 8.40 -6.52 -11.15
N LEU A 4 7.73 -7.67 -11.28
CA LEU A 4 6.29 -7.76 -11.10
C LEU A 4 5.92 -7.54 -9.62
N ILE A 5 6.70 -8.12 -8.70
CA ILE A 5 6.52 -7.93 -7.25
C ILE A 5 6.74 -6.46 -6.87
N PHE A 6 7.78 -5.84 -7.44
CA PHE A 6 8.04 -4.41 -7.28
C PHE A 6 6.88 -3.54 -7.80
N GLY A 7 6.41 -3.83 -9.02
CA GLY A 7 5.29 -3.11 -9.63
C GLY A 7 3.99 -3.25 -8.84
N LEU A 8 3.65 -4.46 -8.41
CA LEU A 8 2.48 -4.74 -7.57
C LEU A 8 2.56 -4.04 -6.23
N GLY A 9 3.73 -4.08 -5.58
CA GLY A 9 3.97 -3.36 -4.33
C GLY A 9 3.72 -1.86 -4.49
N ASN A 10 4.22 -1.26 -5.57
CA ASN A 10 3.99 0.16 -5.86
C ASN A 10 2.51 0.48 -6.07
N ILE A 11 1.79 -0.35 -6.82
CA ILE A 11 0.35 -0.17 -7.02
C ILE A 11 -0.39 -0.19 -5.68
N LEU A 12 -0.08 -1.14 -4.81
CA LEU A 12 -0.69 -1.23 -3.47
C LEU A 12 -0.36 0.00 -2.60
N CYS A 13 0.89 0.47 -2.63
CA CYS A 13 1.29 1.69 -1.93
C CYS A 13 0.51 2.91 -2.43
N VAL A 14 0.41 3.09 -3.75
CA VAL A 14 -0.32 4.21 -4.36
C VAL A 14 -1.81 4.15 -4.01
N LEU A 15 -2.44 2.97 -4.11
CA LEU A 15 -3.84 2.79 -3.73
C LEU A 15 -4.08 3.12 -2.25
N ALA A 16 -3.17 2.73 -1.35
CA ALA A 16 -3.27 3.04 0.06
C ALA A 16 -3.13 4.55 0.33
N VAL A 17 -2.17 5.22 -0.32
CA VAL A 17 -1.95 6.67 -0.20
C VAL A 17 -3.12 7.47 -0.78
N CYS A 18 -3.64 7.09 -1.94
CA CYS A 18 -4.80 7.73 -2.56
C CYS A 18 -6.10 7.47 -1.78
N GLY A 19 -6.24 6.29 -1.17
CA GLY A 19 -7.37 5.95 -0.32
C GLY A 19 -7.42 6.74 0.98
N LEU A 20 -6.26 7.19 1.48
CA LEU A 20 -6.15 7.88 2.77
C LEU A 20 -6.97 9.17 2.85
N PRO A 21 -6.81 10.16 1.94
CA PRO A 21 -7.63 11.38 1.99
C PRO A 21 -9.12 11.07 1.85
N ILE A 22 -9.49 10.09 1.03
CA ILE A 22 -10.89 9.68 0.82
C ILE A 22 -11.51 9.14 2.11
N GLY A 23 -10.81 8.23 2.79
CA GLY A 23 -11.27 7.65 4.05
C GLY A 23 -11.24 8.62 5.23
N LEU A 24 -10.38 9.64 5.20
CA LEU A 24 -10.35 10.69 6.22
C LEU A 24 -11.52 11.67 6.10
N ILE A 25 -11.91 12.01 4.87
CA ILE A 25 -13.11 12.82 4.59
C ILE A 25 -14.34 12.11 5.15
N ASN A 26 -14.55 10.84 4.76
CA ASN A 26 -15.61 10.02 5.33
C ASN A 26 -15.21 8.54 5.34
N PRO A 27 -15.11 7.90 6.52
CA PRO A 27 -14.70 6.49 6.62
C PRO A 27 -15.68 5.52 5.96
N ILE A 28 -16.94 5.93 5.73
CA ILE A 28 -17.97 5.14 5.06
C ILE A 28 -17.58 4.84 3.60
N PHE A 29 -16.84 5.73 2.92
CA PHE A 29 -16.40 5.51 1.54
C PHE A 29 -15.50 4.28 1.39
N LEU A 30 -14.78 3.91 2.46
CA LEU A 30 -13.95 2.71 2.52
C LEU A 30 -14.58 1.60 3.36
N LYS A 31 -15.89 1.69 3.61
CA LYS A 31 -16.67 0.75 4.43
C LYS A 31 -16.11 0.58 5.85
N GLN A 32 -15.47 1.61 6.40
CA GLN A 32 -14.93 1.61 7.75
C GLN A 32 -15.85 2.37 8.72
N LYS A 33 -15.84 1.96 9.99
CA LYS A 33 -16.69 2.58 11.04
C LYS A 33 -16.06 3.84 11.63
N SER A 34 -14.73 3.89 11.71
CA SER A 34 -14.01 5.03 12.26
C SER A 34 -12.81 5.42 11.39
N ARG A 35 -12.35 6.66 11.53
CA ARG A 35 -11.11 7.13 10.88
C ARG A 35 -9.89 6.33 11.35
N ALA A 36 -9.88 5.87 12.60
CA ALA A 36 -8.81 5.00 13.12
C ALA A 36 -8.76 3.66 12.38
N ASP A 37 -9.93 3.10 12.03
CA ASP A 37 -10.00 1.85 11.24
C ASP A 37 -9.52 2.06 9.80
N VAL A 38 -9.81 3.22 9.21
CA VAL A 38 -9.23 3.62 7.91
C VAL A 38 -7.70 3.63 7.97
N PHE A 39 -7.11 4.24 9.01
CA PHE A 39 -5.65 4.23 9.19
C PHE A 39 -5.09 2.82 9.35
N LYS A 40 -5.76 1.95 10.13
CA LYS A 40 -5.32 0.57 10.30
C LYS A 40 -5.35 -0.20 8.99
N VAL A 41 -6.46 -0.12 8.25
CA VAL A 41 -6.64 -0.85 6.99
C VAL A 41 -5.69 -0.34 5.92
N LEU A 42 -5.69 0.97 5.64
CA LEU A 42 -4.82 1.54 4.62
C LEU A 42 -3.34 1.47 5.02
N GLY A 43 -3.03 1.65 6.30
CA GLY A 43 -1.68 1.48 6.83
C GLY A 43 -1.17 0.04 6.68
N SER A 44 -2.02 -0.96 6.96
CA SER A 44 -1.66 -2.37 6.73
C SER A 44 -1.45 -2.69 5.25
N LEU A 45 -2.29 -2.12 4.36
CA LEU A 45 -2.17 -2.29 2.92
C LEU A 45 -0.89 -1.64 2.38
N PHE A 46 -0.58 -0.44 2.87
CA PHE A 46 0.66 0.26 2.55
C PHE A 46 1.88 -0.53 3.02
N LEU A 47 1.86 -1.07 4.25
CA LEU A 47 2.96 -1.88 4.77
C LEU A 47 3.19 -3.12 3.90
N LEU A 48 2.13 -3.82 3.51
CA LEU A 48 2.21 -4.96 2.60
C LEU A 48 2.80 -4.58 1.24
N GLY A 49 2.30 -3.50 0.64
CA GLY A 49 2.83 -2.97 -0.61
C GLY A 49 4.30 -2.58 -0.49
N PHE A 50 4.68 -1.92 0.61
CA PHE A 50 6.04 -1.47 0.88
C PHE A 50 7.00 -2.65 1.03
N VAL A 51 6.61 -3.72 1.73
CA VAL A 51 7.41 -4.94 1.83
C VAL A 51 7.59 -5.58 0.46
N MET A 52 6.55 -5.63 -0.37
CA MET A 52 6.67 -6.13 -1.75
C MET A 52 7.62 -5.27 -2.59
N VAL A 53 7.54 -3.94 -2.48
CA VAL A 53 8.48 -3.02 -3.13
C VAL A 53 9.91 -3.32 -2.69
N ALA A 54 10.14 -3.42 -1.38
CA ALA A 54 11.46 -3.67 -0.82
C ALA A 54 12.03 -5.02 -1.28
N VAL A 55 11.23 -6.09 -1.26
CA VAL A 55 11.61 -7.42 -1.75
C VAL A 55 11.90 -7.38 -3.26
N GLY A 56 11.02 -6.74 -4.03
CA GLY A 56 11.18 -6.58 -5.47
C GLY A 56 12.46 -5.82 -5.83
N GLN A 57 12.78 -4.75 -5.10
CA GLN A 57 14.02 -4.00 -5.29
C GLN A 57 15.26 -4.78 -4.87
N TYR A 58 15.21 -5.44 -3.71
CA TYR A 58 16.35 -6.15 -3.13
C TYR A 58 16.77 -7.38 -3.94
N TYR A 59 15.79 -8.16 -4.44
CA TYR A 59 16.07 -9.37 -5.21
C TYR A 59 15.95 -9.18 -6.74
N GLY A 60 15.28 -8.12 -7.19
CA GLY A 60 15.05 -7.85 -8.61
C GLY A 60 16.03 -6.89 -9.24
N SER A 61 16.72 -6.07 -8.44
CA SER A 61 17.87 -5.32 -8.95
C SER A 61 19.07 -6.26 -8.97
N PRO A 62 19.61 -6.66 -10.15
CA PRO A 62 20.96 -7.18 -10.18
C PRO A 62 21.83 -6.05 -9.62
N GLN A 63 22.42 -6.31 -8.46
CA GLN A 63 23.34 -5.38 -7.81
C GLN A 63 24.39 -4.96 -8.84
N LEU A 64 24.77 -3.67 -8.78
CA LEU A 64 26.05 -3.16 -9.28
C LEU A 64 27.16 -4.22 -9.24
#